data_AF-A0AAQ3SCP2-F1
#
_entry.id   AF-A0AAQ3SCP2-F1
#
_cell.length_a   1.000
_cell.length_b   1.000
_cell.length_c   1.000
_cell.angle_alpha   90.00
_cell.angle_beta   90.00
_cell.angle_gamma   90.00
#
_symmetry.space_group_name_H-M   'P 1'
#
loop_
_entity.id
_entity.type
_entity.pdbx_description
1 polymer ?
#
loop_
_entity_poly.entity_id
_entity_poly.type
_entity_poly.pdbx_seq_one_letter_code
_entity_poly.pdbx_strand_id
1 'polypeptide(L)'
;MNSAETPLDRHQIAAPRKPEFKILSARLHFMILDIDECKHNSTHPCYGKCNNKIGTYECVCPGGTHGNASIPGGCNGERSFSFRVRLAIGVLVAVIVFLSIKVLLHKRWMKRQALFQHNGGQLLKHILKVEGNASFTVYSRGDIVIASRNFHKTKIVGEGAHGTVYKVTLNVMKQCKAIDESRKEEFVQELVILCHLSHPNIVKLVGCCLEFEAPMLVYEFVQNGNLNQLLHGRPRRRVPLPTRLRIVAESDEALAHLHTHPLHPVLHGDVKPESILLADGWIAKVSDFGCSTIKDNVQVVPKGTLAYLDPEFLHTFQLTDKGDVYSFGVVLVELFTRKKPRSTSKEEKNMAWIFQESMRQGTLHELLDKDIVLEEESSMVVIKQVAELASRCLDQRWK
;
A
#
# COMPACT_ATOMS: atom_id res chain seq x y z
N MET A 1 -25.77 20.75 47.44
CA MET A 1 -26.10 19.63 48.35
C MET A 1 -24.76 19.15 48.89
N ASN A 2 -24.24 19.76 49.97
CA ASN A 2 -24.52 19.39 51.37
C ASN A 2 -24.47 17.87 51.51
N SER A 3 -23.59 17.24 52.28
CA SER A 3 -23.06 17.53 53.63
C SER A 3 -22.17 16.32 53.96
N ALA A 4 -21.27 16.25 54.94
CA ALA A 4 -20.68 17.13 55.94
C ALA A 4 -19.50 16.29 56.49
N GLU A 5 -18.31 16.89 56.59
CA GLU A 5 -17.63 17.21 57.86
C GLU A 5 -16.76 16.09 58.44
N THR A 6 -15.47 16.42 58.45
CA THR A 6 -14.32 15.86 59.16
C THR A 6 -14.30 16.37 60.63
N PRO A 7 -13.15 16.37 61.32
CA PRO A 7 -12.59 15.34 62.20
C PRO A 7 -12.63 15.82 63.68
N LEU A 8 -12.09 15.08 64.66
CA LEU A 8 -11.26 15.69 65.71
C LEU A 8 -10.54 14.65 66.59
N ASP A 9 -9.47 15.17 67.17
CA ASP A 9 -8.32 14.57 67.81
C ASP A 9 -8.36 14.88 69.33
N ARG A 10 -7.41 14.28 70.07
CA ARG A 10 -6.83 14.72 71.37
C ARG A 10 -7.40 14.29 72.74
N HIS A 11 -6.44 13.69 73.47
CA HIS A 11 -5.97 13.92 74.86
C HIS A 11 -6.91 13.64 76.06
N GLN A 12 -6.54 12.70 76.94
CA GLN A 12 -5.65 12.84 78.12
C GLN A 12 -6.25 13.69 79.25
N ILE A 13 -6.41 13.12 80.44
CA ILE A 13 -5.96 13.61 81.78
C ILE A 13 -6.71 12.86 82.91
N ALA A 14 -6.03 12.77 84.06
CA ALA A 14 -6.08 11.77 85.12
C ALA A 14 -6.99 12.06 86.34
N ALA A 15 -7.21 10.96 87.12
CA ALA A 15 -7.30 10.84 88.60
C ALA A 15 -8.42 11.59 89.38
N PRO A 16 -9.03 11.01 90.47
CA PRO A 16 -8.32 10.81 91.75
C PRO A 16 -8.78 9.65 92.70
N ARG A 17 -7.81 9.22 93.54
CA ARG A 17 -7.81 8.76 94.95
C ARG A 17 -9.04 8.09 95.61
N LYS A 18 -8.76 6.96 96.30
CA LYS A 18 -9.02 6.58 97.74
C LYS A 18 -9.47 5.09 97.87
N PRO A 19 -9.46 4.45 99.07
CA PRO A 19 -8.29 3.88 99.75
C PRO A 19 -8.50 2.39 100.12
N GLU A 20 -7.43 1.80 100.68
CA GLU A 20 -7.37 0.75 101.72
C GLU A 20 -8.64 -0.08 102.06
N PHE A 21 -8.54 -1.41 102.05
CA PHE A 21 -8.25 -2.20 103.26
C PHE A 21 -8.19 -3.71 102.94
N LYS A 22 -7.17 -4.37 103.50
CA LYS A 22 -6.94 -5.82 103.48
C LYS A 22 -8.11 -6.58 104.10
N ILE A 23 -8.63 -7.62 103.44
CA ILE A 23 -9.16 -8.82 104.11
C ILE A 23 -8.74 -10.06 103.33
N LEU A 24 -8.11 -10.98 104.06
CA LEU A 24 -7.72 -12.34 103.68
C LEU A 24 -8.89 -13.13 103.09
N SER A 25 -8.62 -13.97 102.08
CA SER A 25 -8.90 -15.42 102.16
C SER A 25 -8.58 -16.13 100.84
N ALA A 26 -7.51 -16.92 100.91
CA ALA A 26 -7.27 -18.23 100.32
C ALA A 26 -7.98 -18.69 99.01
N ARG A 27 -7.10 -19.08 98.06
CA ARG A 27 -7.10 -20.29 97.21
C ARG A 27 -8.20 -20.46 96.14
N LEU A 28 -7.79 -20.39 94.87
CA LEU A 28 -7.62 -21.56 93.98
C LEU A 28 -6.95 -21.14 92.65
N HIS A 29 -5.66 -21.41 92.47
CA HIS A 29 -5.05 -21.46 91.13
C HIS A 29 -5.10 -22.93 90.68
N PHE A 30 -6.00 -23.25 89.76
CA PHE A 30 -5.93 -24.49 89.00
C PHE A 30 -4.72 -24.38 88.05
N MET A 31 -3.64 -25.08 88.34
CA MET A 31 -2.67 -25.45 87.30
C MET A 31 -3.33 -26.59 86.51
N ILE A 32 -3.85 -26.28 85.33
CA ILE A 32 -4.25 -27.33 84.38
C ILE A 32 -2.94 -27.92 83.85
N LEU A 33 -2.70 -29.18 84.17
CA LEU A 33 -1.60 -29.95 83.58
C LEU A 33 -1.93 -30.14 82.10
N ASP A 34 -1.07 -29.64 81.21
CA ASP A 34 -1.18 -29.92 79.77
C ASP A 34 -0.84 -31.40 79.52
N ILE A 35 -1.67 -32.08 78.72
CA ILE A 35 -1.45 -33.48 78.36
C ILE A 35 -0.90 -33.49 76.94
N ASP A 36 0.20 -34.22 76.72
CA ASP A 36 0.79 -34.36 75.39
C ASP A 36 -0.06 -35.30 74.52
N GLU A 37 -1.05 -34.78 73.79
CA GLU A 37 -1.99 -35.62 73.04
C GLU A 37 -1.30 -36.39 71.91
N CYS A 38 -0.14 -35.91 71.44
CA CYS A 38 0.68 -36.60 70.44
C CYS A 38 1.27 -37.93 70.93
N LYS A 39 1.29 -38.19 72.25
CA LYS A 39 1.66 -39.49 72.82
C LYS A 39 0.48 -40.45 72.97
N HIS A 40 -0.74 -39.99 72.71
CA HIS A 40 -1.99 -40.72 72.96
C HIS A 40 -2.86 -40.87 71.70
N ASN A 41 -2.32 -41.54 70.67
CA ASN A 41 -2.94 -41.68 69.36
C ASN A 41 -4.30 -42.44 69.35
N SER A 42 -4.58 -43.27 70.37
CA SER A 42 -5.84 -44.02 70.49
C SER A 42 -7.04 -43.14 70.89
N THR A 43 -6.80 -42.06 71.63
CA THR A 43 -7.84 -41.10 72.06
C THR A 43 -7.79 -39.80 71.25
N HIS A 44 -6.63 -39.47 70.67
CA HIS A 44 -6.39 -38.28 69.87
C HIS A 44 -5.73 -38.67 68.53
N PRO A 45 -6.53 -39.18 67.57
CA PRO A 45 -6.00 -39.74 66.33
C PRO A 45 -5.32 -38.67 65.47
N CYS A 46 -4.04 -38.88 65.18
CA CYS A 46 -3.27 -38.09 64.24
C CYS A 46 -2.41 -39.00 63.35
N TYR A 47 -2.67 -38.95 62.04
CA TYR A 47 -1.98 -39.74 61.01
C TYR A 47 -1.02 -38.89 60.16
N GLY A 48 -0.79 -37.64 60.57
CA GLY A 48 0.18 -36.71 59.98
C GLY A 48 1.30 -36.33 60.96
N LYS A 49 1.80 -35.10 60.86
CA LYS A 49 2.75 -34.52 61.83
C LYS A 49 1.96 -33.90 62.98
N CYS A 50 2.10 -34.46 64.18
CA CYS A 50 1.46 -33.97 65.40
C CYS A 50 2.37 -32.97 66.12
N ASN A 51 1.82 -31.80 66.47
CA ASN A 51 2.47 -30.80 67.32
C ASN A 51 1.59 -30.53 68.55
N ASN A 52 2.09 -30.85 69.75
CA ASN A 52 1.39 -30.56 70.99
C ASN A 52 1.35 -29.04 71.26
N LYS A 53 0.20 -28.51 71.67
CA LYS A 53 0.02 -27.12 72.10
C LYS A 53 -0.61 -27.14 73.50
N ILE A 54 -0.52 -26.01 74.21
CA ILE A 54 -1.10 -25.94 75.56
C ILE A 54 -2.64 -26.01 75.43
N GLY A 55 -3.23 -27.09 75.97
CA GLY A 55 -4.66 -27.38 75.98
C GLY A 55 -5.24 -27.98 74.70
N THR A 56 -4.40 -28.30 73.69
CA THR A 56 -4.85 -28.90 72.42
C THR A 56 -3.65 -29.42 71.61
N TYR A 57 -3.90 -30.17 70.54
CA TYR A 57 -2.87 -30.56 69.58
C TYR A 57 -3.21 -30.10 68.17
N GLU A 58 -2.18 -29.91 67.36
CA GLU A 58 -2.30 -29.63 65.94
C GLU A 58 -1.81 -30.83 65.14
N CYS A 59 -2.71 -31.41 64.34
CA CYS A 59 -2.39 -32.48 63.41
C CYS A 59 -2.41 -31.95 61.98
N VAL A 60 -1.25 -31.93 61.33
CA VAL A 60 -1.10 -31.41 59.96
C VAL A 60 -0.50 -32.44 59.02
N CYS A 61 -0.91 -32.42 57.77
CA CYS A 61 -0.31 -33.30 56.76
C CYS A 61 1.18 -32.98 56.56
N PRO A 62 2.05 -33.99 56.34
CA PRO A 62 3.47 -33.77 56.10
C PRO A 62 3.72 -32.98 54.79
N GLY A 63 4.87 -32.29 54.71
CA GLY A 63 5.17 -31.36 53.60
C GLY A 63 5.01 -31.98 52.20
N GLY A 64 4.29 -31.31 51.30
CA GLY A 64 3.94 -31.79 49.96
C GLY A 64 2.65 -32.63 49.88
N THR A 65 1.94 -32.77 50.99
CA THR A 65 0.63 -33.45 51.07
C THR A 65 -0.45 -32.52 51.66
N HIS A 66 -1.70 -32.69 51.24
CA HIS A 66 -2.86 -31.92 51.70
C HIS A 66 -4.04 -32.85 52.00
N GLY A 67 -4.96 -32.41 52.85
CA GLY A 67 -6.14 -33.19 53.24
C GLY A 67 -6.34 -33.20 54.76
N ASN A 68 -7.03 -34.21 55.27
CA ASN A 68 -7.37 -34.32 56.68
C ASN A 68 -6.42 -35.29 57.41
N ALA A 69 -5.50 -34.76 58.21
CA ALA A 69 -4.50 -35.55 58.92
C ALA A 69 -5.05 -36.37 60.10
N SER A 70 -6.31 -36.14 60.51
CA SER A 70 -6.95 -36.87 61.61
C SER A 70 -7.65 -38.16 61.16
N ILE A 71 -7.69 -38.45 59.85
CA ILE A 71 -8.30 -39.66 59.28
C ILE A 71 -7.21 -40.56 58.70
N PRO A 72 -7.26 -41.90 58.91
CA PRO A 72 -6.35 -42.82 58.26
C PRO A 72 -6.35 -42.63 56.74
N GLY A 73 -5.18 -42.34 56.16
CA GLY A 73 -5.06 -42.09 54.71
C GLY A 73 -5.61 -40.75 54.23
N GLY A 74 -5.97 -39.83 55.12
CA GLY A 74 -6.58 -38.55 54.76
C GLY A 74 -5.61 -37.50 54.20
N CYS A 75 -4.29 -37.73 54.24
CA CYS A 75 -3.28 -36.88 53.59
C CYS A 75 -2.94 -37.39 52.19
N ASN A 76 -3.31 -36.61 51.17
CA ASN A 76 -3.04 -36.89 49.77
C ASN A 76 -1.81 -36.10 49.30
N GLY A 77 -0.85 -36.77 48.68
CA GLY A 77 0.26 -36.08 48.03
C GLY A 77 -0.18 -35.30 46.80
N GLU A 78 0.35 -34.10 46.60
CA GLU A 78 0.28 -33.47 45.28
C GLU A 78 1.00 -34.36 44.27
N ARG A 79 0.26 -34.91 43.31
CA ARG A 79 0.86 -35.58 42.14
C ARG A 79 1.48 -34.51 41.24
N SER A 80 2.60 -33.92 41.66
CA SER A 80 3.40 -33.06 40.79
C SER A 80 4.07 -33.93 39.73
N PHE A 81 3.81 -33.63 38.45
CA PHE A 81 4.48 -34.32 37.36
C PHE A 81 5.99 -34.25 37.55
N SER A 82 6.65 -35.42 37.49
CA SER A 82 8.11 -35.52 37.53
C SER A 82 8.72 -34.52 36.54
N PHE A 83 9.87 -33.95 36.89
CA PHE A 83 10.60 -33.01 36.02
C PHE A 83 10.76 -33.56 34.59
N ARG A 84 10.96 -34.88 34.45
CA ARG A 84 11.04 -35.58 33.15
C ARG A 84 9.74 -35.49 32.34
N VAL A 85 8.59 -35.60 33.00
CA VAL A 85 7.27 -35.49 32.35
C VAL A 85 6.99 -34.05 31.92
N ARG A 86 7.32 -33.06 32.77
CA ARG A 86 7.21 -31.64 32.40
C ARG A 86 8.10 -31.28 31.21
N LEU A 87 9.34 -31.78 31.18
CA LEU A 87 10.25 -31.60 30.06
C LEU A 87 9.70 -32.26 28.78
N ALA A 88 9.20 -33.49 28.87
CA ALA A 88 8.62 -34.20 27.72
C ALA A 88 7.41 -33.45 27.13
N ILE A 89 6.52 -32.93 27.98
CA ILE A 89 5.39 -32.09 27.55
C ILE A 89 5.90 -30.81 26.87
N GLY A 90 6.90 -30.15 27.46
CA GLY A 90 7.51 -28.94 26.89
C GLY A 90 8.11 -29.18 25.50
N VAL A 91 8.84 -30.28 25.32
CA VAL A 91 9.41 -30.67 24.02
C VAL A 91 8.30 -30.98 23.01
N LEU A 92 7.27 -31.73 23.41
CA LEU A 92 6.13 -32.04 22.55
C LEU A 92 5.42 -30.76 22.08
N VAL A 93 5.15 -29.83 22.98
CA VAL A 93 4.55 -28.53 22.66
C VAL A 93 5.45 -27.74 21.70
N ALA A 94 6.76 -27.68 21.94
CA ALA A 94 7.70 -27.00 21.06
C ALA A 94 7.72 -27.60 19.65
N VAL A 95 7.68 -28.93 19.53
CA VAL A 95 7.59 -29.63 18.23
C VAL A 95 6.28 -29.30 17.51
N ILE A 96 5.14 -29.34 18.22
CA ILE A 96 3.83 -28.99 17.65
C ILE A 96 3.82 -27.55 17.15
N VAL A 97 4.35 -26.61 17.93
CA VAL A 97 4.45 -25.19 17.53
C VAL A 97 5.34 -25.04 16.29
N PHE A 98 6.50 -25.70 16.26
CA PHE A 98 7.41 -25.67 15.11
C PHE A 98 6.75 -26.21 13.84
N LEU A 99 6.09 -27.37 13.93
CA LEU A 99 5.35 -27.97 12.80
C LEU A 99 4.20 -27.07 12.35
N SER A 100 3.46 -26.47 13.28
CA SER A 100 2.39 -25.52 12.99
C SER A 100 2.90 -24.30 12.23
N ILE A 101 4.03 -23.72 12.65
CA ILE A 101 4.68 -22.62 11.93
C ILE A 101 5.08 -23.05 10.52
N LYS A 102 5.68 -24.25 10.35
CA LYS A 102 6.06 -24.78 9.02
C LYS A 102 4.84 -24.94 8.12
N VAL A 103 3.74 -25.48 8.61
CA VAL A 103 2.48 -25.61 7.85
C VAL A 103 1.94 -24.25 7.46
N LEU A 104 1.92 -23.27 8.38
CA LEU A 104 1.47 -21.91 8.08
C LEU A 104 2.34 -21.21 7.03
N LEU A 105 3.67 -21.35 7.12
CA LEU A 105 4.62 -20.80 6.15
C LEU A 105 4.44 -21.48 4.78
N HIS A 106 4.27 -22.80 4.74
CA HIS A 106 4.04 -23.54 3.51
C HIS A 106 2.71 -23.14 2.85
N LYS A 107 1.62 -23.03 3.63
CA LYS A 107 0.32 -22.55 3.13
C LYS A 107 0.41 -21.13 2.58
N ARG A 108 1.16 -20.24 3.23
CA ARG A 108 1.42 -18.86 2.75
C ARG A 108 2.23 -18.87 1.45
N TRP A 109 3.26 -19.71 1.35
CA TRP A 109 4.08 -19.86 0.15
C TRP A 109 3.25 -20.40 -1.03
N MET A 110 2.44 -21.44 -0.82
CA MET A 110 1.53 -21.99 -1.82
C MET A 110 0.52 -20.94 -2.32
N LYS A 111 -0.08 -20.14 -1.43
CA LYS A 111 -0.98 -19.04 -1.84
C LYS A 111 -0.25 -18.03 -2.73
N ARG A 112 0.97 -17.63 -2.37
CA ARG A 112 1.78 -16.68 -3.16
C ARG A 112 2.13 -17.25 -4.52
N GLN A 113 2.52 -18.52 -4.57
CA GLN A 113 2.85 -19.19 -5.82
C GLN A 113 1.61 -19.31 -6.72
N ALA A 114 0.43 -19.59 -6.16
CA ALA A 114 -0.82 -19.62 -6.90
C ALA A 114 -1.14 -18.24 -7.51
N LEU A 115 -1.00 -17.16 -6.73
CA LEU A 115 -1.16 -15.79 -7.23
C LEU A 115 -0.16 -15.46 -8.35
N PHE A 116 1.12 -15.83 -8.16
CA PHE A 116 2.16 -15.63 -9.16
C PHE A 116 1.79 -16.31 -10.50
N GLN A 117 1.33 -17.57 -10.45
CA GLN A 117 0.92 -18.29 -11.66
C GLN A 117 -0.32 -17.66 -12.31
N HIS A 118 -1.33 -17.36 -11.49
CA HIS A 118 -2.58 -16.76 -11.94
C HIS A 118 -2.39 -15.37 -12.57
N ASN A 119 -1.45 -14.57 -12.07
CA ASN A 119 -1.17 -13.22 -12.56
C ASN A 119 -0.17 -13.17 -13.73
N GLY A 120 -0.05 -14.25 -14.51
CA GLY A 120 0.81 -14.28 -15.71
C GLY A 120 2.27 -14.67 -15.47
N GLY A 121 2.59 -15.29 -14.34
CA GLY A 121 3.96 -15.66 -13.98
C GLY A 121 4.65 -16.63 -14.95
N GLN A 122 3.90 -17.45 -15.70
CA GLN A 122 4.47 -18.29 -16.75
C GLN A 122 4.89 -17.48 -17.98
N LEU A 123 4.03 -16.57 -18.41
CA LEU A 123 4.30 -15.65 -19.51
C LEU A 123 5.53 -14.79 -19.21
N LEU A 124 5.60 -14.24 -18.00
CA LEU A 124 6.76 -13.46 -17.56
C LEU A 124 8.06 -14.27 -17.62
N LYS A 125 8.05 -15.53 -17.14
CA LYS A 125 9.22 -16.40 -17.21
C LYS A 125 9.64 -16.68 -18.66
N HIS A 126 8.69 -16.79 -19.58
CA HIS A 126 8.97 -16.97 -20.99
C HIS A 126 9.65 -15.73 -21.59
N ILE A 127 9.05 -14.55 -21.40
CA ILE A 127 9.59 -13.25 -21.85
C ILE A 127 11.03 -13.06 -21.35
N LEU A 128 11.26 -13.22 -20.04
CA LEU A 128 12.59 -13.04 -19.45
C LEU A 128 13.63 -14.05 -19.96
N LYS A 129 13.21 -15.26 -20.35
CA LYS A 129 14.10 -16.29 -20.91
C LYS A 129 14.49 -15.99 -22.36
N VAL A 130 13.55 -15.48 -23.16
CA VAL A 130 13.76 -15.21 -24.59
C VAL A 130 14.51 -13.91 -24.81
N GLU A 131 14.16 -12.84 -24.09
CA GLU A 131 14.66 -11.50 -24.36
C GLU A 131 15.91 -11.13 -23.57
N GLY A 132 16.26 -11.86 -22.51
CA GLY A 132 17.49 -11.61 -21.75
C GLY A 132 17.57 -10.19 -21.18
N ASN A 133 16.45 -9.62 -20.72
CA ASN A 133 16.42 -8.28 -20.15
C ASN A 133 17.09 -8.26 -18.77
N ALA A 134 18.42 -8.10 -18.76
CA ALA A 134 19.26 -8.11 -17.57
C ALA A 134 18.89 -7.03 -16.53
N SER A 135 18.07 -6.03 -16.90
CA SER A 135 17.66 -4.94 -16.02
C SER A 135 16.27 -5.11 -15.39
N PHE A 136 15.50 -6.13 -15.79
CA PHE A 136 14.16 -6.38 -15.24
C PHE A 136 14.22 -7.22 -13.95
N THR A 137 13.49 -6.80 -12.91
CA THR A 137 13.46 -7.47 -11.60
C THR A 137 12.08 -8.01 -11.25
N VAL A 138 12.01 -9.30 -10.86
CA VAL A 138 10.80 -9.90 -10.26
C VAL A 138 10.87 -9.73 -8.74
N TYR A 139 10.08 -8.80 -8.20
CA TYR A 139 10.06 -8.50 -6.77
C TYR A 139 9.20 -9.48 -5.99
N SER A 140 9.62 -9.85 -4.79
CA SER A 140 8.80 -10.61 -3.86
C SER A 140 7.78 -9.71 -3.17
N ARG A 141 6.73 -10.32 -2.58
CA ARG A 141 5.78 -9.60 -1.73
C ARG A 141 6.48 -8.85 -0.59
N GLY A 142 7.53 -9.45 -0.03
CA GLY A 142 8.29 -8.87 1.08
C GLY A 142 8.98 -7.56 0.69
N ASP A 143 9.65 -7.56 -0.46
CA ASP A 143 10.37 -6.38 -0.98
C ASP A 143 9.41 -5.20 -1.16
N ILE A 144 8.25 -5.47 -1.75
CA ILE A 144 7.21 -4.47 -1.97
C ILE A 144 6.64 -3.90 -0.67
N VAL A 145 6.33 -4.76 0.31
CA VAL A 145 5.78 -4.31 1.61
C VAL A 145 6.80 -3.42 2.33
N ILE A 146 8.08 -3.79 2.30
CA ILE A 146 9.14 -3.01 2.92
C ILE A 146 9.31 -1.67 2.20
N ALA A 147 9.44 -1.68 0.87
CA ALA A 147 9.70 -0.47 0.08
C ALA A 147 8.55 0.54 0.12
N SER A 148 7.29 0.05 0.16
CA SER A 148 6.08 0.87 0.27
C SER A 148 5.74 1.32 1.70
N ARG A 149 6.52 0.87 2.71
CA ARG A 149 6.20 1.04 4.14
C ARG A 149 4.79 0.54 4.47
N ASN A 150 4.49 -0.68 4.06
CA ASN A 150 3.17 -1.30 4.20
C ASN A 150 2.04 -0.46 3.56
N PHE A 151 2.27 0.01 2.32
CA PHE A 151 1.33 0.82 1.55
C PHE A 151 0.87 2.10 2.28
N HIS A 152 1.78 2.75 3.00
CA HIS A 152 1.44 3.94 3.77
C HIS A 152 0.96 5.06 2.83
N LYS A 153 -0.14 5.76 3.19
CA LYS A 153 -0.76 6.79 2.35
C LYS A 153 0.18 7.93 1.95
N THR A 154 1.17 8.25 2.79
CA THR A 154 2.18 9.29 2.49
C THR A 154 3.14 8.90 1.36
N LYS A 155 3.09 7.66 0.88
CA LYS A 155 3.86 7.20 -0.28
C LYS A 155 3.10 7.34 -1.59
N ILE A 156 1.81 7.68 -1.56
CA ILE A 156 1.01 7.84 -2.77
C ILE A 156 1.52 9.06 -3.56
N VAL A 157 1.85 8.83 -4.83
CA VAL A 157 2.26 9.86 -5.80
C VAL A 157 1.10 10.26 -6.69
N GLY A 158 0.20 9.31 -6.99
CA GLY A 158 -0.99 9.55 -7.80
C GLY A 158 -1.98 8.39 -7.71
N GLU A 159 -3.24 8.70 -7.95
CA GLU A 159 -4.35 7.75 -8.05
C GLU A 159 -5.13 8.03 -9.33
N GLY A 160 -5.39 6.99 -10.11
CA GLY A 160 -6.05 7.12 -11.41
C GLY A 160 -6.97 5.95 -11.74
N ALA A 161 -7.44 5.92 -12.99
CA ALA A 161 -8.28 4.83 -13.49
C ALA A 161 -7.53 3.48 -13.45
N HIS A 162 -6.26 3.47 -13.84
CA HIS A 162 -5.43 2.27 -13.96
C HIS A 162 -4.79 1.78 -12.65
N GLY A 163 -4.84 2.54 -11.56
CA GLY A 163 -4.18 2.13 -10.31
C GLY A 163 -3.82 3.25 -9.35
N THR A 164 -3.19 2.85 -8.25
CA THR A 164 -2.55 3.74 -7.28
C THR A 164 -1.04 3.62 -7.42
N VAL A 165 -0.34 4.74 -7.54
CA VAL A 165 1.11 4.80 -7.69
C VAL A 165 1.76 5.19 -6.37
N TYR A 166 2.68 4.38 -5.89
CA TYR A 166 3.43 4.60 -4.65
C TYR A 166 4.91 4.87 -4.95
N LYS A 167 5.51 5.85 -4.29
CA LYS A 167 6.95 6.08 -4.30
C LYS A 167 7.65 5.01 -3.45
N VAL A 168 8.53 4.23 -4.07
CA VAL A 168 9.25 3.12 -3.45
C VAL A 168 10.75 3.26 -3.69
N THR A 169 11.53 3.52 -2.64
CA THR A 169 13.00 3.72 -2.76
C THR A 169 13.35 4.78 -3.81
N LEU A 170 13.91 4.38 -4.97
CA LEU A 170 14.27 5.23 -6.12
C LEU A 170 13.30 5.08 -7.33
N ASN A 171 12.24 4.30 -7.16
CA ASN A 171 11.30 3.89 -8.20
C ASN A 171 9.87 4.29 -7.81
N VAL A 172 8.92 4.02 -8.71
CA VAL A 172 7.49 4.04 -8.40
C VAL A 172 6.86 2.70 -8.68
N MET A 173 5.88 2.35 -7.87
CA MET A 173 5.13 1.12 -7.98
C MET A 173 3.66 1.44 -8.24
N LYS A 174 3.15 1.02 -9.39
CA LYS A 174 1.73 1.07 -9.73
C LYS A 174 1.07 -0.22 -9.23
N GLN A 175 0.18 -0.07 -8.26
CA GLN A 175 -0.75 -1.12 -7.87
C GLN A 175 -1.96 -1.04 -8.80
N CYS A 176 -2.12 -2.05 -9.66
CA CYS A 176 -3.22 -2.10 -10.61
C CYS A 176 -4.55 -2.39 -9.88
N LYS A 177 -5.67 -1.85 -10.38
CA LYS A 177 -6.97 -2.15 -9.78
C LYS A 177 -7.48 -3.52 -10.26
N ALA A 178 -7.10 -4.62 -9.62
CA ALA A 178 -7.62 -5.95 -9.95
C ALA A 178 -9.03 -6.15 -9.36
N ILE A 179 -10.06 -5.86 -10.15
CA ILE A 179 -11.48 -6.03 -9.74
C ILE A 179 -12.20 -7.05 -10.65
N ASP A 180 -11.73 -7.26 -11.89
CA ASP A 180 -12.31 -8.14 -12.90
C ASP A 180 -11.22 -8.73 -13.85
N GLU A 181 -11.61 -9.65 -14.74
CA GLU A 181 -10.69 -10.27 -15.72
C GLU A 181 -10.16 -9.27 -16.76
N SER A 182 -10.98 -8.31 -17.20
CA SER A 182 -10.57 -7.31 -18.20
C SER A 182 -9.39 -6.45 -17.72
N ARG A 183 -9.38 -6.05 -16.44
CA ARG A 183 -8.24 -5.30 -15.88
C ARG A 183 -7.00 -6.17 -15.66
N LYS A 184 -7.14 -7.50 -15.56
CA LYS A 184 -5.97 -8.39 -15.57
C LYS A 184 -5.36 -8.47 -16.96
N GLU A 185 -6.18 -8.54 -17.99
CA GLU A 185 -5.71 -8.49 -19.39
C GLU A 185 -4.97 -7.17 -19.66
N GLU A 186 -5.49 -6.04 -19.19
CA GLU A 186 -4.80 -4.74 -19.27
C GLU A 186 -3.43 -4.76 -18.58
N PHE A 187 -3.34 -5.34 -17.38
CA PHE A 187 -2.06 -5.49 -16.68
C PHE A 187 -1.07 -6.35 -17.48
N VAL A 188 -1.52 -7.51 -17.97
CA VAL A 188 -0.66 -8.42 -18.74
C VAL A 188 -0.20 -7.76 -20.03
N GLN A 189 -1.09 -7.04 -20.69
CA GLN A 189 -0.80 -6.31 -21.91
C GLN A 189 0.20 -5.16 -21.68
N GLU A 190 -0.01 -4.36 -20.63
CA GLU A 190 0.93 -3.30 -20.23
C GLU A 190 2.31 -3.89 -19.90
N LEU A 191 2.36 -5.01 -19.17
CA LEU A 191 3.60 -5.74 -18.87
C LEU A 191 4.32 -6.21 -20.14
N VAL A 192 3.60 -6.86 -21.06
CA VAL A 192 4.17 -7.36 -22.32
C VAL A 192 4.70 -6.20 -23.14
N ILE A 193 3.90 -5.17 -23.39
CA ILE A 193 4.28 -3.99 -24.17
C ILE A 193 5.56 -3.38 -23.62
N LEU A 194 5.59 -3.06 -22.32
CA LEU A 194 6.73 -2.38 -21.70
C LEU A 194 8.00 -3.23 -21.58
N CYS A 195 7.90 -4.56 -21.60
CA CYS A 195 9.09 -5.42 -21.68
C CYS A 195 9.82 -5.29 -23.02
N HIS A 196 9.09 -5.01 -24.11
CA HIS A 196 9.64 -4.89 -25.46
C HIS A 196 10.08 -3.47 -25.82
N LEU A 197 9.67 -2.46 -25.05
CA LEU A 197 9.95 -1.07 -25.35
C LEU A 197 11.22 -0.58 -24.65
N SER A 198 12.14 0.00 -25.42
CA SER A 198 13.32 0.66 -24.88
C SER A 198 13.62 1.94 -25.65
N HIS A 199 13.27 3.08 -25.04
CA HIS A 199 13.47 4.40 -25.63
C HIS A 199 13.73 5.44 -24.52
N PRO A 200 14.63 6.43 -24.71
CA PRO A 200 14.91 7.46 -23.71
C PRO A 200 13.65 8.24 -23.28
N ASN A 201 12.74 8.48 -24.22
CA ASN A 201 11.49 9.22 -24.02
C ASN A 201 10.27 8.32 -23.72
N ILE A 202 10.50 7.07 -23.31
CA ILE A 202 9.47 6.20 -22.75
C ILE A 202 9.86 5.89 -21.30
N VAL A 203 8.88 5.85 -20.39
CA VAL A 203 9.13 5.47 -18.99
C VAL A 203 9.57 4.02 -18.93
N LYS A 204 10.74 3.78 -18.32
CA LYS A 204 11.32 2.45 -18.17
C LYS A 204 10.55 1.62 -17.13
N LEU A 205 10.10 0.44 -17.55
CA LEU A 205 9.67 -0.62 -16.63
C LEU A 205 10.91 -1.30 -16.02
N VAL A 206 11.01 -1.25 -14.70
CA VAL A 206 12.11 -1.81 -13.92
C VAL A 206 11.79 -3.23 -13.45
N GLY A 207 10.51 -3.55 -13.25
CA GLY A 207 10.13 -4.87 -12.77
C GLY A 207 8.66 -5.00 -12.45
N CYS A 208 8.28 -6.11 -11.82
CA CYS A 208 6.92 -6.34 -11.36
C CYS A 208 6.87 -7.20 -10.09
N CYS A 209 5.71 -7.23 -9.43
CA CYS A 209 5.39 -8.19 -8.38
C CYS A 209 4.03 -8.84 -8.65
N LEU A 210 4.02 -10.17 -8.74
CA LEU A 210 2.83 -10.96 -9.06
C LEU A 210 2.24 -11.71 -7.84
N GLU A 211 2.85 -11.57 -6.65
CA GLU A 211 2.48 -12.30 -5.42
C GLU A 211 1.33 -11.64 -4.61
N PHE A 212 0.56 -10.76 -5.25
CA PHE A 212 -0.58 -10.04 -4.69
C PHE A 212 -1.86 -10.38 -5.45
N GLU A 213 -3.02 -10.12 -4.85
CA GLU A 213 -4.31 -10.27 -5.53
C GLU A 213 -4.44 -9.26 -6.68
N ALA A 214 -3.95 -8.04 -6.46
CA ALA A 214 -3.68 -7.05 -7.48
C ALA A 214 -2.18 -7.03 -7.81
N PRO A 215 -1.77 -7.43 -9.03
CA PRO A 215 -0.37 -7.40 -9.41
C PRO A 215 0.14 -5.95 -9.54
N MET A 216 1.46 -5.80 -9.51
CA MET A 216 2.11 -4.49 -9.42
C MET A 216 3.23 -4.36 -10.45
N LEU A 217 3.30 -3.20 -11.09
CA LEU A 217 4.39 -2.81 -11.99
C LEU A 217 5.29 -1.78 -11.30
N VAL A 218 6.60 -1.92 -11.48
CA VAL A 218 7.62 -1.05 -10.90
C VAL A 218 8.33 -0.32 -12.02
N TYR A 219 8.29 1.01 -12.01
CA TYR A 219 8.86 1.89 -13.02
C TYR A 219 9.97 2.74 -12.42
N GLU A 220 10.80 3.32 -13.27
CA GLU A 220 11.69 4.40 -12.87
C GLU A 220 10.88 5.57 -12.28
N PHE A 221 11.43 6.26 -11.27
CA PHE A 221 10.79 7.46 -10.75
C PHE A 221 11.17 8.68 -11.58
N VAL A 222 10.16 9.38 -12.10
CA VAL A 222 10.30 10.62 -12.87
C VAL A 222 9.92 11.82 -11.99
N GLN A 223 10.85 12.76 -11.78
CA GLN A 223 10.82 13.68 -10.63
C GLN A 223 9.90 14.90 -10.82
N ASN A 224 9.75 15.43 -12.03
CA ASN A 224 9.07 16.71 -12.26
C ASN A 224 7.56 16.56 -12.53
N GLY A 225 6.99 15.41 -12.21
CA GLY A 225 5.57 15.14 -12.42
C GLY A 225 5.23 14.97 -13.90
N ASN A 226 4.03 15.39 -14.30
CA ASN A 226 3.56 15.27 -15.68
C ASN A 226 3.32 16.62 -16.36
N LEU A 227 3.15 16.60 -17.68
CA LEU A 227 2.95 17.79 -18.50
C LEU A 227 1.69 18.58 -18.07
N ASN A 228 0.62 17.89 -17.68
CA ASN A 228 -0.57 18.55 -17.11
C ASN A 228 -0.22 19.41 -15.88
N GLN A 229 0.59 18.89 -14.96
CA GLN A 229 1.05 19.62 -13.79
C GLN A 229 1.99 20.77 -14.15
N LEU A 230 2.84 20.62 -15.18
CA LEU A 230 3.70 21.71 -15.65
C LEU A 230 2.88 22.86 -16.26
N LEU A 231 1.80 22.54 -16.98
CA LEU A 231 0.99 23.54 -17.67
C LEU A 231 -0.05 24.21 -16.76
N HIS A 232 -0.69 23.43 -15.88
CA HIS A 232 -1.86 23.86 -15.11
C HIS A 232 -1.66 23.80 -13.59
N GLY A 233 -0.49 23.34 -13.14
CA GLY A 233 -0.16 23.27 -11.72
C GLY A 233 -0.05 24.65 -11.08
N ARG A 234 -0.14 24.65 -9.74
CA ARG A 234 0.04 25.84 -8.91
C ARG A 234 1.28 25.66 -8.01
N PRO A 235 2.15 26.67 -7.90
CA PRO A 235 2.12 27.96 -8.60
C PRO A 235 2.41 27.82 -10.11
N ARG A 236 1.91 28.77 -10.90
CA ARG A 236 2.14 28.81 -12.35
C ARG A 236 3.63 28.96 -12.62
N ARG A 237 4.21 28.05 -13.41
CA ARG A 237 5.61 28.10 -13.84
C ARG A 237 5.68 28.73 -15.22
N ARG A 238 6.69 29.56 -15.51
CA ARG A 238 6.92 30.01 -16.90
C ARG A 238 7.53 28.86 -17.70
N VAL A 239 6.97 28.57 -18.88
CA VAL A 239 7.50 27.54 -19.80
C VAL A 239 7.75 28.19 -21.17
N PRO A 240 9.02 28.51 -21.50
CA PRO A 240 9.41 29.12 -22.77
C PRO A 240 9.08 28.25 -23.99
N LEU A 241 8.96 28.87 -25.17
CA LEU A 241 8.66 28.15 -26.42
C LEU A 241 9.69 27.06 -26.74
N PRO A 242 11.02 27.27 -26.62
CA PRO A 242 12.00 26.21 -26.93
C PRO A 242 11.83 24.96 -26.08
N THR A 243 11.40 25.13 -24.82
CA THR A 243 11.10 23.99 -23.94
C THR A 243 9.87 23.23 -24.41
N ARG A 244 8.81 23.93 -24.81
CA ARG A 244 7.58 23.29 -25.33
C ARG A 244 7.90 22.50 -26.59
N LEU A 245 8.65 23.10 -27.52
CA LEU A 245 9.08 22.44 -28.75
C LEU A 245 9.91 21.18 -28.48
N ARG A 246 10.82 21.23 -27.51
CA ARG A 246 11.58 20.04 -27.10
C ARG A 246 10.66 18.94 -26.56
N ILE A 247 9.74 19.27 -25.66
CA ILE A 247 8.77 18.30 -25.11
C ILE A 247 7.94 17.67 -26.23
N VAL A 248 7.53 18.46 -27.24
CA VAL A 248 6.81 17.96 -28.43
C VAL A 248 7.67 16.97 -29.19
N ALA A 249 8.89 17.35 -29.57
CA ALA A 249 9.78 16.50 -30.36
C ALA A 249 10.09 15.17 -29.63
N GLU A 250 10.43 15.25 -28.34
CA GLU A 250 10.72 14.08 -27.51
C GLU A 250 9.51 13.14 -27.35
N SER A 251 8.29 13.70 -27.25
CA SER A 251 7.06 12.91 -27.17
C SER A 251 6.69 12.29 -28.53
N ASP A 252 6.92 13.01 -29.63
CA ASP A 252 6.71 12.54 -31.00
C ASP A 252 7.65 11.38 -31.33
N GLU A 253 8.94 11.50 -31.00
CA GLU A 253 9.93 10.42 -31.16
C GLU A 253 9.52 9.16 -30.39
N ALA A 254 9.01 9.31 -29.16
CA ALA A 254 8.48 8.19 -28.39
C ALA A 254 7.28 7.52 -29.09
N LEU A 255 6.28 8.29 -29.52
CA LEU A 255 5.09 7.77 -30.20
C LEU A 255 5.43 7.12 -31.54
N ALA A 256 6.32 7.74 -32.32
CA ALA A 256 6.84 7.16 -33.55
C ALA A 256 7.54 5.82 -33.30
N HIS A 257 8.34 5.72 -32.24
CA HIS A 257 8.96 4.46 -31.83
C HIS A 257 7.92 3.38 -31.49
N LEU A 258 6.82 3.74 -30.83
CA LEU A 258 5.72 2.80 -30.57
C LEU A 258 5.10 2.28 -31.88
N HIS A 259 4.72 3.19 -32.77
CA HIS A 259 3.99 2.88 -34.00
C HIS A 259 4.84 2.10 -35.02
N THR A 260 6.15 2.35 -35.03
CA THR A 260 7.09 1.75 -35.99
C THR A 260 7.87 0.56 -35.43
N HIS A 261 7.54 0.10 -34.21
CA HIS A 261 8.24 -1.01 -33.58
C HIS A 261 8.15 -2.29 -34.47
N PRO A 262 9.28 -2.89 -34.89
CA PRO A 262 9.31 -3.80 -36.04
C PRO A 262 8.59 -5.13 -35.80
N LEU A 263 8.52 -5.58 -34.55
CA LEU A 263 7.90 -6.87 -34.19
C LEU A 263 6.52 -6.70 -33.55
N HIS A 264 6.30 -5.57 -32.91
CA HIS A 264 5.13 -5.33 -32.06
C HIS A 264 4.72 -3.87 -32.15
N PRO A 265 4.14 -3.39 -33.27
CA PRO A 265 3.63 -2.03 -33.36
C PRO A 265 2.61 -1.78 -32.24
N VAL A 266 2.84 -0.75 -31.43
CA VAL A 266 2.01 -0.44 -30.25
C VAL A 266 1.18 0.80 -30.53
N LEU A 267 -0.12 0.72 -30.26
CA LEU A 267 -1.03 1.87 -30.19
C LEU A 267 -1.13 2.29 -28.72
N HIS A 268 -0.91 3.56 -28.42
CA HIS A 268 -0.91 4.06 -27.04
C HIS A 268 -2.34 4.14 -26.48
N GLY A 269 -3.28 4.72 -27.24
CA GLY A 269 -4.72 4.75 -26.94
C GLY A 269 -5.19 5.78 -25.91
N ASP A 270 -4.29 6.38 -25.14
CA ASP A 270 -4.61 7.42 -24.14
C ASP A 270 -3.55 8.53 -24.06
N VAL A 271 -3.15 9.07 -25.22
CA VAL A 271 -2.17 10.17 -25.29
C VAL A 271 -2.78 11.46 -24.74
N LYS A 272 -2.20 12.00 -23.67
CA LYS A 272 -2.66 13.22 -22.97
C LYS A 272 -1.53 13.83 -22.13
N PRO A 273 -1.66 15.07 -21.63
CA PRO A 273 -0.60 15.68 -20.83
C PRO A 273 -0.35 14.94 -19.50
N GLU A 274 -1.31 14.18 -18.97
CA GLU A 274 -1.10 13.33 -17.80
C GLU A 274 -0.22 12.09 -18.07
N SER A 275 -0.20 11.59 -19.32
CA SER A 275 0.63 10.44 -19.72
C SER A 275 2.05 10.83 -20.15
N ILE A 276 2.37 12.13 -20.26
CA ILE A 276 3.72 12.62 -20.54
C ILE A 276 4.38 13.07 -19.21
N LEU A 277 5.28 12.25 -18.67
CA LEU A 277 6.07 12.60 -17.48
C LEU A 277 7.29 13.43 -17.86
N LEU A 278 7.84 14.15 -16.87
CA LEU A 278 8.96 15.05 -17.05
C LEU A 278 10.13 14.67 -16.13
N ALA A 279 11.22 14.19 -16.72
CA ALA A 279 12.47 13.92 -16.01
C ALA A 279 13.22 15.22 -15.71
N ASP A 280 14.43 15.09 -15.15
CA ASP A 280 15.29 16.23 -14.90
C ASP A 280 15.54 17.04 -16.19
N GLY A 281 15.60 18.37 -16.08
CA GLY A 281 15.65 19.25 -17.25
C GLY A 281 14.37 19.30 -18.10
N TRP A 282 13.24 18.78 -17.60
CA TRP A 282 11.96 18.66 -18.35
C TRP A 282 12.07 17.83 -19.62
N ILE A 283 12.88 16.77 -19.59
CA ILE A 283 12.93 15.76 -20.65
C ILE A 283 11.63 14.94 -20.59
N ALA A 284 10.90 14.85 -21.70
CA ALA A 284 9.62 14.16 -21.80
C ALA A 284 9.79 12.64 -21.83
N LYS A 285 8.92 11.94 -21.10
CA LYS A 285 8.80 10.48 -21.08
C LYS A 285 7.33 10.06 -21.16
N VAL A 286 6.94 9.38 -22.22
CA VAL A 286 5.59 8.80 -22.40
C VAL A 286 5.38 7.64 -21.43
N SER A 287 4.20 7.57 -20.83
CA SER A 287 3.83 6.68 -19.73
C SER A 287 2.35 6.28 -19.80
N ASP A 288 1.89 5.46 -18.84
CA ASP A 288 0.48 5.01 -18.71
C ASP A 288 -0.04 4.19 -19.89
N PHE A 289 0.63 3.04 -20.11
CA PHE A 289 0.30 2.08 -21.17
C PHE A 289 -0.90 1.17 -20.83
N GLY A 290 -1.73 1.56 -19.85
CA GLY A 290 -2.87 0.76 -19.40
C GLY A 290 -4.00 0.64 -20.42
N CYS A 291 -4.05 1.56 -21.39
CA CYS A 291 -4.98 1.53 -22.53
C CYS A 291 -4.31 1.06 -23.84
N SER A 292 -3.03 0.71 -23.79
CA SER A 292 -2.26 0.42 -25.00
C SER A 292 -2.50 -0.98 -25.54
N THR A 293 -2.41 -1.13 -26.86
CA THR A 293 -2.55 -2.43 -27.52
C THR A 293 -1.51 -2.63 -28.61
N ILE A 294 -1.22 -3.89 -28.93
CA ILE A 294 -0.44 -4.23 -30.12
C ILE A 294 -1.40 -4.16 -31.31
N LYS A 295 -1.01 -3.47 -32.39
CA LYS A 295 -1.88 -3.10 -33.53
C LYS A 295 -2.66 -4.27 -34.14
N ASP A 296 -2.09 -5.47 -34.14
CA ASP A 296 -2.72 -6.68 -34.70
C ASP A 296 -3.63 -7.43 -33.71
N ASN A 297 -3.67 -7.02 -32.44
CA ASN A 297 -4.58 -7.57 -31.45
C ASN A 297 -5.91 -6.81 -31.52
N VAL A 298 -6.96 -7.49 -31.98
CA VAL A 298 -8.32 -6.95 -32.05
C VAL A 298 -8.85 -6.70 -30.62
N GLN A 299 -8.74 -5.47 -30.13
CA GLN A 299 -9.47 -5.02 -28.95
C GLN A 299 -10.55 -4.01 -29.35
N VAL A 300 -11.81 -4.44 -29.17
CA VAL A 300 -13.01 -3.62 -29.38
C VAL A 300 -13.55 -3.18 -28.01
N VAL A 301 -12.77 -2.37 -27.29
CA VAL A 301 -13.26 -1.75 -26.05
C VAL A 301 -12.96 -0.26 -26.11
N PRO A 302 -13.97 0.63 -26.05
CA PRO A 302 -13.74 2.06 -25.94
C PRO A 302 -12.97 2.38 -24.65
N LYS A 303 -11.70 2.76 -24.81
CA LYS A 303 -10.80 3.19 -23.74
C LYS A 303 -10.19 4.55 -24.12
N GLY A 304 -9.70 5.28 -23.12
CA GLY A 304 -9.07 6.59 -23.29
C GLY A 304 -9.89 7.77 -22.76
N THR A 305 -9.28 8.95 -22.80
CA THR A 305 -9.83 10.16 -22.17
C THR A 305 -10.65 10.98 -23.18
N LEU A 306 -11.96 11.09 -22.95
CA LEU A 306 -12.95 11.70 -23.88
C LEU A 306 -12.51 13.01 -24.54
N ALA A 307 -11.82 13.90 -23.80
CA ALA A 307 -11.37 15.20 -24.30
C ALA A 307 -10.30 15.11 -25.41
N TYR A 308 -9.60 13.98 -25.51
CA TYR A 308 -8.50 13.73 -26.45
C TYR A 308 -8.83 12.65 -27.48
N LEU A 309 -9.98 11.99 -27.36
CA LEU A 309 -10.37 10.91 -28.27
C LEU A 309 -10.64 11.43 -29.67
N ASP A 310 -10.13 10.70 -30.66
CA ASP A 310 -10.46 10.88 -32.06
C ASP A 310 -11.98 10.71 -32.25
N PRO A 311 -12.67 11.69 -32.86
CA PRO A 311 -14.08 11.55 -33.21
C PRO A 311 -14.37 10.28 -34.01
N GLU A 312 -13.48 9.79 -34.88
CA GLU A 312 -13.69 8.53 -35.60
C GLU A 312 -13.67 7.32 -34.68
N PHE A 313 -12.80 7.32 -33.68
CA PHE A 313 -12.80 6.26 -32.66
C PHE A 313 -14.14 6.17 -31.95
N LEU A 314 -14.80 7.31 -31.68
CA LEU A 314 -16.13 7.35 -31.08
C LEU A 314 -17.23 6.73 -31.96
N HIS A 315 -17.00 6.63 -33.27
CA HIS A 315 -17.95 6.01 -34.21
C HIS A 315 -17.60 4.55 -34.52
N THR A 316 -16.30 4.24 -34.67
CA THR A 316 -15.81 2.94 -35.15
C THR A 316 -15.43 1.99 -34.02
N PHE A 317 -15.12 2.52 -32.83
CA PHE A 317 -14.53 1.79 -31.70
C PHE A 317 -13.22 1.06 -32.05
N GLN A 318 -12.49 1.54 -33.07
CA GLN A 318 -11.24 0.95 -33.52
C GLN A 318 -10.04 1.84 -33.17
N LEU A 319 -9.15 1.33 -32.33
CA LEU A 319 -7.88 2.00 -32.06
C LEU A 319 -7.00 1.98 -33.31
N THR A 320 -6.43 3.14 -33.66
CA THR A 320 -5.53 3.31 -34.79
C THR A 320 -4.34 4.19 -34.37
N ASP A 321 -3.26 4.11 -35.15
CA ASP A 321 -2.13 5.05 -35.04
C ASP A 321 -2.58 6.49 -35.32
N LYS A 322 -3.52 6.68 -36.24
CA LYS A 322 -4.18 7.97 -36.50
C LYS A 322 -4.92 8.53 -35.29
N GLY A 323 -5.53 7.66 -34.48
CA GLY A 323 -6.16 8.05 -33.22
C GLY A 323 -5.14 8.66 -32.24
N ASP A 324 -3.98 8.04 -32.09
CA ASP A 324 -2.88 8.60 -31.28
C ASP A 324 -2.37 9.93 -31.85
N VAL A 325 -2.27 10.06 -33.18
CA VAL A 325 -1.88 11.32 -33.85
C VAL A 325 -2.90 12.43 -33.56
N TYR A 326 -4.19 12.13 -33.61
CA TYR A 326 -5.24 13.10 -33.25
C TYR A 326 -5.11 13.53 -31.78
N SER A 327 -4.99 12.58 -30.87
CA SER A 327 -4.82 12.85 -29.44
C SER A 327 -3.58 13.71 -29.17
N PHE A 328 -2.47 13.41 -29.85
CA PHE A 328 -1.26 14.23 -29.78
C PHE A 328 -1.49 15.64 -30.35
N GLY A 329 -2.26 15.80 -31.43
CA GLY A 329 -2.69 17.10 -31.93
C GLY A 329 -3.43 17.95 -30.88
N VAL A 330 -4.31 17.32 -30.08
CA VAL A 330 -4.97 18.01 -28.95
C VAL A 330 -3.95 18.42 -27.88
N VAL A 331 -2.96 17.57 -27.58
CA VAL A 331 -1.84 17.91 -26.67
C VAL A 331 -1.04 19.10 -27.19
N LEU A 332 -0.75 19.18 -28.49
CA LEU A 332 -0.08 20.35 -29.10
C LEU A 332 -0.88 21.63 -28.87
N VAL A 333 -2.19 21.60 -29.14
CA VAL A 333 -3.08 22.76 -28.92
C VAL A 333 -3.06 23.19 -27.45
N GLU A 334 -3.21 22.25 -26.52
CA GLU A 334 -3.16 22.54 -25.09
C GLU A 334 -1.80 23.08 -24.64
N LEU A 335 -0.71 22.54 -25.17
CA LEU A 335 0.64 22.97 -24.86
C LEU A 335 0.88 24.43 -25.27
N PHE A 336 0.40 24.86 -26.44
CA PHE A 336 0.63 26.21 -26.95
C PHE A 336 -0.33 27.24 -26.38
N THR A 337 -1.57 26.83 -26.09
CA THR A 337 -2.59 27.74 -25.56
C THR A 337 -2.62 27.78 -24.03
N ARG A 338 -2.08 26.74 -23.36
CA ARG A 338 -2.29 26.46 -21.94
C ARG A 338 -3.77 26.42 -21.53
N LYS A 339 -4.66 26.07 -22.46
CA LYS A 339 -6.09 25.91 -22.20
C LYS A 339 -6.42 24.42 -22.22
N LYS A 340 -7.00 23.93 -21.11
CA LYS A 340 -7.46 22.54 -21.04
C LYS A 340 -8.57 22.29 -22.07
N PRO A 341 -8.56 21.16 -22.78
CA PRO A 341 -9.71 20.74 -23.56
C PRO A 341 -10.87 20.44 -22.59
N ARG A 342 -11.91 21.29 -22.60
CA ARG A 342 -13.07 21.15 -21.71
C ARG A 342 -13.96 19.99 -22.16
N SER A 343 -14.46 19.18 -21.22
CA SER A 343 -15.26 17.99 -21.54
C SER A 343 -16.72 18.01 -21.03
N THR A 344 -17.26 19.13 -20.51
CA THR A 344 -18.52 19.06 -19.72
C THR A 344 -19.50 20.23 -19.82
N SER A 345 -19.77 20.80 -20.99
CA SER A 345 -21.05 21.48 -21.20
C SER A 345 -21.60 21.20 -22.60
N LYS A 346 -22.92 20.96 -22.67
CA LYS A 346 -23.65 20.56 -23.89
C LYS A 346 -23.64 21.62 -25.00
N GLU A 347 -23.01 22.78 -24.76
CA GLU A 347 -23.09 23.97 -25.60
C GLU A 347 -21.72 24.58 -25.94
N GLU A 348 -20.62 24.07 -25.39
CA GLU A 348 -19.27 24.59 -25.68
C GLU A 348 -18.53 23.72 -26.71
N LYS A 349 -17.99 24.38 -27.74
CA LYS A 349 -17.19 23.77 -28.81
C LYS A 349 -15.91 23.13 -28.25
N ASN A 350 -15.57 21.94 -28.76
CA ASN A 350 -14.30 21.25 -28.43
C ASN A 350 -13.09 22.18 -28.74
N MET A 351 -12.06 22.16 -27.90
CA MET A 351 -10.84 22.94 -28.09
C MET A 351 -10.19 22.71 -29.47
N ALA A 352 -10.24 21.49 -30.01
CA ALA A 352 -9.79 21.18 -31.38
C ALA A 352 -10.56 22.00 -32.42
N TRP A 353 -11.89 22.12 -32.27
CA TRP A 353 -12.74 22.93 -33.14
C TRP A 353 -12.43 24.42 -33.01
N ILE A 354 -12.30 24.93 -31.77
CA ILE A 354 -11.96 26.33 -31.51
C ILE A 354 -10.62 26.70 -32.15
N PHE A 355 -9.63 25.81 -32.03
CA PHE A 355 -8.32 25.97 -32.63
C PHE A 355 -8.39 25.98 -34.16
N GLN A 356 -9.06 25.00 -34.78
CA GLN A 356 -9.22 24.94 -36.24
C GLN A 356 -9.94 26.18 -36.80
N GLU A 357 -10.98 26.67 -36.11
CA GLU A 357 -11.68 27.88 -36.53
C GLU A 357 -10.79 29.12 -36.39
N SER A 358 -9.99 29.21 -35.33
CA SER A 358 -9.03 30.31 -35.15
C SER A 358 -7.92 30.29 -36.21
N MET A 359 -7.47 29.11 -36.64
CA MET A 359 -6.57 28.94 -37.77
C MET A 359 -7.21 29.46 -39.07
N ARG A 360 -8.48 29.13 -39.32
CA ARG A 360 -9.23 29.58 -40.52
C ARG A 360 -9.48 31.08 -40.54
N GLN A 361 -9.74 31.69 -39.37
CA GLN A 361 -10.04 33.11 -39.23
C GLN A 361 -8.78 33.99 -39.07
N GLY A 362 -7.59 33.39 -38.91
CA GLY A 362 -6.34 34.14 -38.69
C GLY A 362 -6.19 34.70 -37.27
N THR A 363 -6.98 34.23 -36.31
CA THR A 363 -7.02 34.74 -34.92
C THR A 363 -6.17 33.93 -33.95
N LEU A 364 -5.26 33.07 -34.44
CA LEU A 364 -4.43 32.16 -33.61
C LEU A 364 -3.77 32.85 -32.43
N HIS A 365 -3.28 34.08 -32.63
CA HIS A 365 -2.59 34.88 -31.62
C HIS A 365 -3.41 35.14 -30.35
N GLU A 366 -4.75 35.13 -30.44
CA GLU A 366 -5.66 35.29 -29.30
C GLU A 366 -5.73 34.03 -28.42
N LEU A 367 -5.36 32.86 -28.98
CA LEU A 367 -5.36 31.60 -28.27
C LEU A 367 -4.04 31.29 -27.56
N LEU A 368 -2.94 31.84 -28.06
CA LEU A 368 -1.58 31.51 -27.60
C LEU A 368 -1.35 31.93 -26.14
N ASP A 369 -0.53 31.14 -25.45
CA ASP A 369 -0.09 31.49 -24.11
C ASP A 369 0.85 32.70 -24.16
N LYS A 370 0.65 33.66 -23.26
CA LYS A 370 1.47 34.88 -23.17
C LYS A 370 2.95 34.54 -22.97
N ASP A 371 3.26 33.45 -22.28
CA ASP A 371 4.64 33.04 -22.00
C ASP A 371 5.46 32.75 -23.26
N ILE A 372 4.82 32.37 -24.38
CA ILE A 372 5.47 32.10 -25.69
C ILE A 372 5.36 33.27 -26.67
N VAL A 373 4.38 34.15 -26.48
CA VAL A 373 4.19 35.37 -27.31
C VAL A 373 5.16 36.49 -26.90
N LEU A 374 5.67 36.46 -25.66
CA LEU A 374 6.69 37.38 -25.17
C LEU A 374 8.09 37.14 -25.76
N GLU A 375 8.25 36.16 -26.65
CA GLU A 375 9.50 35.87 -27.33
C GLU A 375 9.56 36.62 -28.69
N GLU A 376 10.75 36.77 -29.24
CA GLU A 376 11.06 37.57 -30.44
C GLU A 376 10.11 37.30 -31.63
N GLU A 377 10.03 38.23 -32.58
CA GLU A 377 9.15 38.13 -33.76
C GLU A 377 9.42 36.87 -34.61
N SER A 378 10.64 36.34 -34.55
CA SER A 378 11.07 35.06 -35.14
C SER A 378 10.30 33.85 -34.56
N SER A 379 9.87 33.91 -33.30
CA SER A 379 9.10 32.84 -32.63
C SER A 379 7.70 32.65 -33.23
N MET A 380 7.09 33.72 -33.78
CA MET A 380 5.76 33.62 -34.39
C MET A 380 5.75 32.80 -35.68
N VAL A 381 6.86 32.77 -36.42
CA VAL A 381 7.00 31.92 -37.62
C VAL A 381 6.97 30.44 -37.21
N VAL A 382 7.75 30.09 -36.18
CA VAL A 382 7.81 28.72 -35.66
C VAL A 382 6.46 28.31 -35.05
N ILE A 383 5.81 29.19 -34.31
CA ILE A 383 4.48 28.93 -33.74
C ILE A 383 3.46 28.63 -34.85
N LYS A 384 3.47 29.39 -35.95
CA LYS A 384 2.57 29.14 -37.09
C LYS A 384 2.83 27.77 -37.73
N GLN A 385 4.09 27.39 -37.94
CA GLN A 385 4.43 26.07 -38.49
C GLN A 385 3.95 24.91 -37.61
N VAL A 386 4.12 25.03 -36.28
CA VAL A 386 3.64 24.00 -35.34
C VAL A 386 2.12 24.02 -35.25
N ALA A 387 1.49 25.18 -35.34
CA ALA A 387 0.03 25.29 -35.37
C ALA A 387 -0.57 24.65 -36.64
N GLU A 388 0.08 24.80 -37.80
CA GLU A 388 -0.28 24.10 -39.03
C GLU A 388 -0.09 22.58 -38.90
N LEU A 389 0.98 22.13 -38.23
CA LEU A 389 1.17 20.70 -37.90
C LEU A 389 0.03 20.18 -37.02
N ALA A 390 -0.28 20.87 -35.92
CA ALA A 390 -1.39 20.50 -35.03
C ALA A 390 -2.72 20.49 -35.78
N SER A 391 -2.96 21.47 -36.67
CA SER A 391 -4.18 21.52 -37.48
C SER A 391 -4.29 20.32 -38.42
N ARG A 392 -3.17 19.83 -38.97
CA ARG A 392 -3.14 18.61 -39.81
C ARG A 392 -3.38 17.34 -38.99
N CYS A 393 -2.80 17.24 -37.80
CA CYS A 393 -3.06 16.13 -36.88
C CYS A 393 -4.55 16.03 -36.49
N LEU A 394 -5.22 17.17 -36.39
CA LEU A 394 -6.66 17.27 -36.05
C LEU A 394 -7.59 17.17 -37.28
N ASP A 395 -7.06 17.12 -38.50
CA ASP A 395 -7.89 17.04 -39.71
C ASP A 395 -8.35 15.59 -39.93
N GLN A 396 -9.66 15.39 -39.96
CA GLN A 396 -10.28 14.09 -40.22
C GLN A 396 -10.10 13.61 -41.65
N ARG A 397 -9.61 14.45 -42.57
CA ARG A 397 -9.39 14.14 -43.99
C ARG A 397 -8.02 13.52 -44.29
N TRP A 398 -7.07 13.56 -43.36
CA TRP A 398 -5.70 13.03 -43.54
C TRP A 398 -5.59 11.52 -43.25
N LYS A 399 -6.66 10.77 -43.53
CA LYS A 399 -6.75 9.35 -43.18
C LYS A 399 -6.08 8.48 -44.22
#